data_AF-N9S014-F1
#
_entry.id   AF-N9S014-F1
#
_cell.length_a   1.000
_cell.length_b   1.000
_cell.length_c   1.000
_cell.angle_alpha   90.00
_cell.angle_beta   90.00
_cell.angle_gamma   90.00
#
_symmetry.space_group_name_H-M   'P 1'
#
loop_
_entity.id
_entity.type
_entity.pdbx_description
1 polymer ?
#
loop_
_entity_poly.entity_id
_entity_poly.type
_entity_poly.pdbx_seq_one_letter_code
_entity_poly.pdbx_strand_id
1 'polypeptide(L)'
;MARSTERNDISKSSQSIANQINAGGNIVLNTEQGDITAAHLKADASETIQIQAKNGDVTLNSALNETSQSSTSSNTNFATYKNSQTGYIDQEVAQTQLIAGKNVDINAGKNIELQANDVNAGQSIYVGNTLMQRQADGTLKAADGSLMPENVTLSTLETHDQQWDEQQKGYRGIAKELIKTGLCCINM
;
A
#
# COMPACT_ATOMS: atom_id res chain seq x y z
N MET A 1 -19.45 19.73 41.20
CA MET A 1 -20.02 18.58 40.49
C MET A 1 -18.89 17.81 39.83
N ALA A 2 -18.82 16.49 40.00
CA ALA A 2 -17.74 15.68 39.44
C ALA A 2 -17.91 15.50 37.92
N ARG A 3 -16.84 15.76 37.17
CA ARG A 3 -16.73 15.56 35.72
C ARG A 3 -15.70 14.47 35.51
N SER A 4 -16.06 13.38 34.85
CA SER A 4 -15.10 12.34 34.48
C SER A 4 -14.65 12.55 33.04
N THR A 5 -13.36 12.44 32.79
CA THR A 5 -12.78 12.45 31.46
C THR A 5 -11.90 11.23 31.30
N GLU A 6 -12.21 10.42 30.31
CA GLU A 6 -11.39 9.30 29.88
C GLU A 6 -10.82 9.63 28.50
N ARG A 7 -9.55 9.31 28.29
CA ARG A 7 -8.86 9.47 27.01
C ARG A 7 -8.06 8.20 26.72
N ASN A 8 -8.13 7.73 25.49
CA ASN A 8 -7.33 6.63 24.99
C ASN A 8 -6.76 6.99 23.62
N ASP A 9 -5.44 6.89 23.50
CA ASP A 9 -4.66 7.25 22.32
C ASP A 9 -3.91 6.00 21.83
N ILE A 10 -4.08 5.66 20.56
CA ILE A 10 -3.45 4.52 19.89
C ILE A 10 -2.65 5.06 18.72
N SER A 11 -1.38 4.69 18.63
CA SER A 11 -0.52 4.94 17.47
C SER A 11 0.05 3.62 16.98
N LYS A 12 0.03 3.41 15.66
CA LYS A 12 0.66 2.27 15.01
C LYS A 12 1.50 2.75 13.84
N SER A 13 2.61 2.06 13.61
CA SER A 13 3.40 2.22 12.40
C SER A 13 3.94 0.86 11.99
N SER A 14 3.81 0.56 10.70
CA SER A 14 4.38 -0.61 10.05
C SER A 14 5.17 -0.14 8.85
N GLN A 15 6.45 -0.53 8.78
CA GLN A 15 7.35 -0.11 7.72
C GLN A 15 8.02 -1.35 7.14
N SER A 16 7.96 -1.48 5.83
CA SER A 16 8.69 -2.50 5.11
C SER A 16 10.16 -2.14 5.01
N ILE A 17 11.04 -3.10 5.27
CA ILE A 17 12.48 -2.95 5.07
C ILE A 17 12.84 -3.65 3.77
N ALA A 18 13.50 -2.92 2.87
CA ALA A 18 13.79 -3.44 1.55
C ALA A 18 14.80 -4.60 1.59
N ASN A 19 14.58 -5.60 0.75
CA ASN A 19 15.63 -6.54 0.37
C ASN A 19 16.54 -5.82 -0.64
N GLN A 20 17.74 -5.43 -0.23
CA GLN A 20 18.61 -4.60 -1.07
C GLN A 20 19.80 -5.38 -1.65
N ILE A 21 20.00 -5.27 -2.97
CA ILE A 21 21.11 -5.88 -3.71
C ILE A 21 21.75 -4.80 -4.59
N ASN A 22 23.03 -4.53 -4.37
CA ASN A 22 23.80 -3.58 -5.18
C ASN A 22 24.98 -4.31 -5.84
N ALA A 23 25.13 -4.18 -7.16
CA ALA A 23 26.21 -4.81 -7.91
C ALA A 23 26.85 -3.83 -8.89
N GLY A 24 28.19 -3.77 -8.88
CA GLY A 24 28.97 -3.01 -9.88
C GLY A 24 28.95 -3.61 -11.29
N GLY A 25 28.24 -4.72 -11.49
CA GLY A 25 28.10 -5.42 -12.76
C GLY A 25 26.65 -5.88 -12.93
N ASN A 26 26.46 -7.19 -13.11
CA ASN A 26 25.13 -7.79 -13.29
C ASN A 26 24.54 -8.31 -11.98
N ILE A 27 23.21 -8.31 -11.88
CA ILE A 27 22.44 -9.08 -10.90
C ILE A 27 21.71 -10.18 -11.66
N VAL A 28 21.85 -11.43 -11.22
CA VAL A 28 21.17 -12.58 -11.83
C VAL A 28 20.43 -13.37 -10.75
N LEU A 29 19.11 -13.42 -10.86
CA LEU A 29 18.23 -14.30 -10.10
C LEU A 29 17.73 -15.37 -11.06
N ASN A 30 18.18 -16.62 -10.90
CA ASN A 30 17.86 -17.69 -11.83
C ASN A 30 17.43 -18.95 -11.09
N THR A 31 16.38 -19.60 -11.60
CA THR A 31 16.04 -20.97 -11.23
C THR A 31 15.59 -21.78 -12.44
N GLU A 32 16.07 -23.02 -12.52
CA GLU A 32 15.59 -24.00 -13.50
C GLU A 32 14.27 -24.63 -13.07
N GLN A 33 14.01 -24.74 -11.76
CA GLN A 33 12.82 -25.37 -11.18
C GLN A 33 12.31 -24.56 -9.99
N GLY A 34 10.99 -24.35 -9.92
CA GLY A 34 10.37 -23.50 -8.91
C GLY A 34 10.37 -22.02 -9.31
N ASP A 35 9.99 -21.18 -8.35
CA ASP A 35 9.56 -19.81 -8.60
C ASP A 35 10.54 -18.78 -8.02
N ILE A 36 10.50 -17.57 -8.54
CA ILE A 36 11.21 -16.42 -7.96
C ILE A 36 10.16 -15.46 -7.40
N THR A 37 10.19 -15.25 -6.09
CA THR A 37 9.28 -14.33 -5.41
C THR A 37 10.07 -13.34 -4.57
N ALA A 38 9.77 -12.05 -4.71
CA ALA A 38 10.34 -11.01 -3.86
C ALA A 38 9.29 -9.94 -3.52
N ALA A 39 9.37 -9.43 -2.29
CA ALA A 39 8.59 -8.29 -1.84
C ALA A 39 9.53 -7.17 -1.39
N HIS A 40 9.22 -5.92 -1.77
CA HIS A 40 10.04 -4.73 -1.49
C HIS A 40 11.53 -4.94 -1.81
N LEU A 41 11.84 -5.42 -3.02
CA LEU A 41 13.19 -5.62 -3.52
C LEU A 41 13.74 -4.31 -4.08
N LYS A 42 14.96 -3.92 -3.69
CA LYS A 42 15.72 -2.83 -4.33
C LYS A 42 16.97 -3.42 -4.94
N ALA A 43 16.95 -3.64 -6.24
CA ALA A 43 18.08 -4.17 -7.00
C ALA A 43 18.69 -3.05 -7.86
N ASP A 44 19.98 -2.77 -7.65
CA ASP A 44 20.76 -1.78 -8.40
C ASP A 44 21.98 -2.46 -9.04
N ALA A 45 21.99 -2.52 -10.37
CA ALA A 45 23.06 -3.09 -11.16
C ALA A 45 23.68 -2.04 -12.08
N SER A 46 25.00 -1.90 -12.07
CA SER A 46 25.67 -1.00 -13.04
C SER A 46 25.54 -1.48 -14.48
N GLU A 47 25.26 -2.77 -14.71
CA GLU A 47 25.00 -3.33 -16.04
C GLU A 47 23.57 -3.86 -16.17
N THR A 48 23.34 -5.16 -15.98
CA THR A 48 22.07 -5.82 -16.29
C THR A 48 21.46 -6.48 -15.06
N ILE A 49 20.14 -6.42 -14.95
CA ILE A 49 19.36 -7.27 -14.04
C ILE A 49 18.69 -8.36 -14.87
N GLN A 50 18.91 -9.63 -14.53
CA GLN A 50 18.24 -10.78 -15.13
C GLN A 50 17.47 -11.56 -14.06
N ILE A 51 16.19 -11.77 -14.28
CA ILE A 51 15.31 -12.56 -13.40
C ILE A 51 14.64 -13.63 -14.25
N GLN A 52 15.01 -14.90 -14.02
CA GLN A 52 14.60 -16.02 -14.85
C GLN A 52 14.10 -17.19 -14.01
N ALA A 53 12.82 -17.53 -14.12
CA ALA A 53 12.26 -18.77 -13.57
C ALA A 53 11.84 -19.69 -14.73
N LYS A 54 12.75 -20.56 -15.21
CA LYS A 54 12.56 -21.26 -16.49
C LYS A 54 11.32 -22.16 -16.56
N ASN A 55 10.97 -22.83 -15.46
CA ASN A 55 9.80 -23.71 -15.38
C ASN A 55 8.81 -23.27 -14.27
N GLY A 56 8.97 -22.04 -13.77
CA GLY A 56 8.16 -21.50 -12.67
C GLY A 56 7.66 -20.11 -12.96
N ASP A 57 7.17 -19.47 -11.91
CA ASP A 57 6.63 -18.12 -11.91
C ASP A 57 7.68 -17.08 -11.44
N VAL A 58 7.51 -15.83 -11.87
CA VAL A 58 8.21 -14.67 -11.31
C VAL A 58 7.17 -13.72 -10.71
N THR A 59 7.27 -13.45 -9.41
CA THR A 59 6.38 -12.52 -8.69
C THR A 59 7.20 -11.48 -7.94
N LEU A 60 7.10 -10.22 -8.35
CA LEU A 60 7.79 -9.10 -7.72
C LEU A 60 6.78 -8.10 -7.19
N ASN A 61 6.56 -8.12 -5.88
CA ASN A 61 5.54 -7.28 -5.25
C ASN A 61 6.16 -6.10 -4.52
N SER A 62 5.49 -4.96 -4.53
CA SER A 62 5.78 -3.88 -3.60
C SER A 62 5.16 -4.18 -2.24
N ALA A 63 5.57 -3.46 -1.20
CA ALA A 63 4.97 -3.54 0.12
C ALA A 63 4.16 -2.28 0.43
N LEU A 64 3.40 -2.31 1.53
CA LEU A 64 2.73 -1.13 2.08
C LEU A 64 3.38 -0.74 3.40
N ASN A 65 3.68 0.54 3.52
CA ASN A 65 3.94 1.20 4.78
C ASN A 65 2.62 1.79 5.29
N GLU A 66 2.39 1.71 6.59
CA GLU A 66 1.20 2.27 7.22
C GLU A 66 1.61 3.06 8.46
N THR A 67 1.05 4.26 8.60
CA THR A 67 1.03 5.00 9.86
C THR A 67 -0.42 5.30 10.21
N SER A 68 -0.82 5.01 11.45
CA SER A 68 -2.16 5.34 11.92
C SER A 68 -2.14 5.88 13.34
N GLN A 69 -3.04 6.82 13.59
CA GLN A 69 -3.32 7.34 14.92
C GLN A 69 -4.82 7.40 15.16
N SER A 70 -5.22 7.11 16.38
CA SER A 70 -6.61 7.23 16.83
C SER A 70 -6.62 7.76 18.25
N SER A 71 -7.43 8.79 18.49
CA SER A 71 -7.71 9.33 19.81
C SER A 71 -9.20 9.24 20.08
N THR A 72 -9.55 8.69 21.23
CA THR A 72 -10.92 8.68 21.74
C THR A 72 -10.95 9.44 23.05
N SER A 73 -11.97 10.28 23.24
CA SER A 73 -12.22 10.92 24.53
C SER A 73 -13.69 10.85 24.88
N SER A 74 -13.95 10.46 26.13
CA SER A 74 -15.28 10.42 26.72
C SER A 74 -15.32 11.40 27.88
N ASN A 75 -16.25 12.34 27.82
CA ASN A 75 -16.49 13.29 28.88
C ASN A 75 -17.90 13.13 29.41
N THR A 76 -18.02 12.90 30.71
CA THR A 76 -19.31 12.66 31.34
C THR A 76 -19.46 13.53 32.58
N ASN A 77 -20.67 14.05 32.75
CA ASN A 77 -21.10 14.65 34.00
C ASN A 77 -22.48 14.07 34.37
N PHE A 78 -23.08 14.61 35.43
CA PHE A 78 -24.36 14.09 35.95
C PHE A 78 -25.52 14.13 34.94
N ALA A 79 -25.52 15.05 33.97
CA ALA A 79 -26.65 15.28 33.05
C ALA A 79 -26.35 15.01 31.57
N THR A 80 -25.06 14.97 31.19
CA THR A 80 -24.65 14.95 29.77
C THR A 80 -23.45 14.04 29.54
N TYR A 81 -23.32 13.57 28.32
CA TYR A 81 -22.08 13.01 27.79
C TYR A 81 -21.66 13.73 26.52
N LYS A 82 -20.35 13.76 26.32
CA LYS A 82 -19.71 14.12 25.06
C LYS A 82 -18.62 13.10 24.77
N ASN A 83 -18.77 12.40 23.67
CA ASN A 83 -17.74 11.53 23.12
C ASN A 83 -17.15 12.19 21.89
N SER A 84 -15.85 12.07 21.70
CA SER A 84 -15.16 12.48 20.48
C SER A 84 -14.18 11.40 20.07
N GLN A 85 -14.08 11.17 18.77
CA GLN A 85 -13.08 10.29 18.20
C GLN A 85 -12.46 10.95 16.98
N THR A 86 -11.14 10.99 16.93
CA THR A 86 -10.38 11.57 15.81
C THR A 86 -9.26 10.64 15.42
N GLY A 87 -8.84 10.66 14.18
CA GLY A 87 -7.67 9.89 13.77
C GLY A 87 -7.47 9.87 12.27
N TYR A 88 -6.45 9.10 11.88
CA TYR A 88 -6.10 8.88 10.50
C TYR A 88 -5.43 7.52 10.29
N ILE A 89 -5.48 7.07 9.04
CA ILE A 89 -4.66 6.01 8.45
C ILE A 89 -4.02 6.62 7.21
N ASP A 90 -2.72 6.45 7.08
CA ASP A 90 -1.91 6.93 5.97
C ASP A 90 -1.10 5.74 5.45
N GLN A 91 -1.29 5.39 4.18
CA GLN A 91 -0.66 4.25 3.52
C GLN A 91 0.20 4.70 2.34
N GLU A 92 1.43 4.21 2.30
CA GLU A 92 2.38 4.51 1.23
C GLU A 92 2.91 3.21 0.61
N VAL A 93 3.05 3.18 -0.71
CA VAL A 93 3.65 2.04 -1.41
C VAL A 93 5.16 2.07 -1.25
N ALA A 94 5.69 1.08 -0.54
CA ALA A 94 7.11 0.77 -0.50
C ALA A 94 7.50 -0.04 -1.75
N GLN A 95 7.82 0.69 -2.81
CA GLN A 95 8.01 0.13 -4.16
C GLN A 95 9.19 -0.84 -4.25
N THR A 96 8.97 -1.96 -4.95
CA THR A 96 10.07 -2.76 -5.50
C THR A 96 10.69 -2.02 -6.67
N GLN A 97 12.02 -1.86 -6.65
CA GLN A 97 12.79 -1.09 -7.62
C GLN A 97 13.85 -1.98 -8.27
N LEU A 98 13.88 -1.97 -9.60
CA LEU A 98 14.91 -2.62 -10.41
C LEU A 98 15.58 -1.54 -11.25
N ILE A 99 16.84 -1.21 -10.95
CA ILE A 99 17.60 -0.17 -11.64
C ILE A 99 18.83 -0.82 -12.29
N ALA A 100 18.94 -0.70 -13.61
CA ALA A 100 20.04 -1.25 -14.38
C ALA A 100 20.67 -0.20 -15.30
N GLY A 101 22.00 -0.13 -15.34
CA GLY A 101 22.71 0.77 -16.25
C GLY A 101 22.52 0.41 -17.74
N LYS A 102 22.21 -0.84 -18.05
CA LYS A 102 21.93 -1.35 -19.40
C LYS A 102 20.52 -1.91 -19.47
N ASN A 103 20.32 -3.17 -19.11
CA ASN A 103 19.05 -3.88 -19.39
C ASN A 103 18.40 -4.42 -18.11
N VAL A 104 17.08 -4.50 -18.12
CA VAL A 104 16.34 -5.35 -17.18
C VAL A 104 15.61 -6.41 -18.00
N ASP A 105 15.82 -7.68 -17.67
CA ASP A 105 15.20 -8.82 -18.35
C ASP A 105 14.50 -9.73 -17.33
N ILE A 106 13.18 -9.87 -17.47
CA ILE A 106 12.32 -10.63 -16.55
C ILE A 106 11.55 -11.66 -17.37
N ASN A 107 11.82 -12.95 -17.13
CA ASN A 107 11.18 -14.04 -17.84
C ASN A 107 10.79 -15.18 -16.91
N ALA A 108 9.67 -15.82 -17.23
CA ALA A 108 9.15 -16.99 -16.55
C ALA A 108 8.68 -18.03 -17.57
N GLY A 109 8.78 -19.31 -17.23
CA GLY A 109 8.17 -20.39 -18.01
C GLY A 109 6.66 -20.46 -17.83
N LYS A 110 6.16 -19.92 -16.70
CA LYS A 110 4.73 -19.77 -16.40
C LYS A 110 4.38 -18.29 -16.39
N ASN A 111 4.02 -17.71 -15.25
CA ASN A 111 3.50 -16.35 -15.15
C ASN A 111 4.56 -15.37 -14.64
N ILE A 112 4.38 -14.11 -15.03
CA ILE A 112 5.13 -12.96 -14.53
C ILE A 112 4.12 -11.99 -13.93
N GLU A 113 4.26 -11.71 -12.64
CA GLU A 113 3.44 -10.73 -11.92
C GLU A 113 4.34 -9.63 -11.35
N LEU A 114 4.09 -8.41 -11.80
CA LEU A 114 4.79 -7.20 -11.38
C LEU A 114 3.77 -6.24 -10.76
N GLN A 115 3.75 -6.14 -9.43
CA GLN A 115 2.86 -5.26 -8.69
C GLN A 115 3.59 -4.01 -8.16
N ALA A 116 3.19 -2.87 -8.70
CA ALA A 116 3.68 -1.53 -8.36
C ALA A 116 5.20 -1.38 -8.43
N ASN A 117 5.86 -2.10 -9.34
CA ASN A 117 7.30 -2.04 -9.51
C ASN A 117 7.73 -0.78 -10.27
N ASP A 118 8.87 -0.24 -9.88
CA ASP A 118 9.59 0.76 -10.65
C ASP A 118 10.82 0.11 -11.33
N VAL A 119 10.77 -0.06 -12.65
CA VAL A 119 11.79 -0.75 -13.44
C VAL A 119 12.51 0.21 -14.39
N ASN A 120 13.73 0.61 -14.07
CA ASN A 120 14.52 1.54 -14.87
C ASN A 120 15.73 0.84 -15.50
N ALA A 121 15.90 1.04 -16.81
CA ALA A 121 17.02 0.49 -17.56
C ALA A 121 17.59 1.56 -18.51
N GLY A 122 18.91 1.66 -18.61
CA GLY A 122 19.56 2.61 -19.51
C GLY A 122 19.39 2.31 -21.01
N GLN A 123 19.01 1.07 -21.37
CA GLN A 123 18.84 0.63 -22.75
C GLN A 123 17.45 0.00 -22.96
N SER A 124 17.24 -1.22 -22.45
CA SER A 124 16.01 -1.99 -22.73
C SER A 124 15.44 -2.65 -21.48
N ILE A 125 14.12 -2.74 -21.46
CA ILE A 125 13.36 -3.51 -20.46
C ILE A 125 12.63 -4.61 -21.22
N TYR A 126 12.86 -5.87 -20.85
CA TYR A 126 12.14 -7.02 -21.37
C TYR A 126 11.34 -7.68 -20.27
N VAL A 127 10.06 -7.96 -20.54
CA VAL A 127 9.17 -8.71 -19.65
C VAL A 127 8.44 -9.76 -20.48
N GLY A 128 8.65 -11.04 -20.17
CA GLY A 128 8.03 -12.14 -20.92
C GLY A 128 8.37 -12.09 -22.41
N ASN A 129 9.64 -11.89 -22.73
CA ASN A 129 10.17 -11.69 -24.09
C ASN A 129 9.61 -10.47 -24.84
N THR A 130 8.86 -9.59 -24.19
CA THR A 130 8.30 -8.38 -24.81
C THR A 130 9.15 -7.18 -24.46
N LEU A 131 9.56 -6.41 -25.47
CA LEU A 131 10.24 -5.13 -25.26
C LEU A 131 9.24 -4.13 -24.69
N MET A 132 9.57 -3.57 -23.54
CA MET A 132 8.72 -2.63 -22.81
C MET A 132 9.17 -1.20 -23.03
N GLN A 133 8.21 -0.29 -23.10
CA GLN A 133 8.42 1.14 -23.09
C GLN A 133 7.72 1.74 -21.87
N ARG A 134 8.51 2.49 -21.09
CA ARG A 134 7.98 3.31 -20.00
C ARG A 134 7.20 4.49 -20.55
N GLN A 135 6.01 4.68 -20.02
CA GLN A 135 5.11 5.78 -20.33
C GLN A 135 5.40 6.98 -19.40
N ALA A 136 4.86 8.15 -19.75
CA ALA A 136 5.02 9.36 -18.94
C ALA A 136 4.40 9.25 -17.53
N ASP A 137 3.40 8.38 -17.37
CA ASP A 137 2.77 8.06 -16.08
C ASP A 137 3.55 7.02 -15.26
N GLY A 138 4.72 6.58 -15.75
CA GLY A 138 5.56 5.59 -15.11
C GLY A 138 5.19 4.14 -15.40
N THR A 139 4.06 3.86 -16.05
CA THR A 139 3.65 2.49 -16.40
C THR A 139 4.50 1.91 -17.52
N LEU A 140 4.58 0.58 -17.59
CA LEU A 140 5.22 -0.13 -18.70
C LEU A 140 4.14 -0.63 -19.67
N LYS A 141 4.39 -0.43 -20.98
CA LYS A 141 3.57 -0.98 -22.08
C LYS A 141 4.48 -1.62 -23.12
N ALA A 142 3.94 -2.46 -24.01
CA ALA A 142 4.73 -3.02 -25.09
C ALA A 142 5.19 -1.89 -26.01
N ALA A 143 6.46 -1.88 -26.38
CA ALA A 143 7.04 -0.81 -27.20
C ALA A 143 6.49 -0.78 -28.63
N ASP A 144 6.00 -1.91 -29.13
CA ASP A 144 5.38 -2.04 -30.46
C ASP A 144 3.87 -1.75 -30.45
N GLY A 145 3.29 -1.43 -29.29
CA GLY A 145 1.85 -1.19 -29.11
C GLY A 145 0.99 -2.45 -29.07
N SER A 146 1.60 -3.64 -29.05
CA SER A 146 0.87 -4.90 -28.87
C SER A 146 0.25 -5.02 -27.47
N LEU A 147 -0.67 -5.98 -27.32
CA LEU A 147 -1.16 -6.38 -26.01
C LEU A 147 -0.05 -7.10 -25.25
N MET A 148 -0.06 -7.00 -23.92
CA MET A 148 0.80 -7.82 -23.08
C MET A 148 0.58 -9.31 -23.35
N PRO A 149 1.63 -10.14 -23.30
CA PRO A 149 1.46 -11.59 -23.30
C PRO A 149 0.49 -12.04 -22.19
N GLU A 150 -0.28 -13.09 -22.45
CA GLU A 150 -1.30 -13.57 -21.48
C GLU A 150 -0.71 -13.97 -20.13
N ASN A 151 0.57 -14.38 -20.10
CA ASN A 151 1.27 -14.78 -18.89
C ASN A 151 1.96 -13.60 -18.17
N VAL A 152 1.76 -12.35 -18.61
CA VAL A 152 2.34 -11.15 -18.00
C VAL A 152 1.24 -10.29 -17.40
N THR A 153 1.31 -10.08 -16.09
CA THR A 153 0.41 -9.18 -15.34
C THR A 153 1.21 -8.03 -14.75
N LEU A 154 0.83 -6.81 -15.13
CA LEU A 154 1.36 -5.56 -14.57
C LEU A 154 0.22 -4.87 -13.82
N SER A 155 0.39 -4.64 -12.52
CA SER A 155 -0.66 -4.07 -11.66
C SER A 155 -0.13 -2.95 -10.77
N THR A 156 -1.03 -2.12 -10.28
CA THR A 156 -0.76 -1.12 -9.23
C THR A 156 -1.09 -1.69 -7.86
N LEU A 157 -0.63 -1.01 -6.81
CA LEU A 157 -1.00 -1.32 -5.42
C LEU A 157 -1.78 -0.14 -4.86
N GLU A 158 -3.04 -0.37 -4.49
CA GLU A 158 -3.91 0.67 -3.96
C GLU A 158 -3.58 0.99 -2.50
N THR A 159 -3.55 2.29 -2.18
CA THR A 159 -3.42 2.80 -0.81
C THR A 159 -4.79 3.22 -0.29
N HIS A 160 -5.01 3.08 1.02
CA HIS A 160 -6.27 3.42 1.68
C HIS A 160 -6.04 4.44 2.78
N ASP A 161 -6.02 5.72 2.39
CA ASP A 161 -5.90 6.83 3.33
C ASP A 161 -7.28 7.19 3.89
N GLN A 162 -7.34 7.38 5.20
CA GLN A 162 -8.56 7.73 5.91
C GLN A 162 -8.28 8.79 6.95
N GLN A 163 -9.21 9.73 7.11
CA GLN A 163 -9.19 10.69 8.20
C GLN A 163 -10.61 10.86 8.75
N TRP A 164 -10.73 10.95 10.06
CA TRP A 164 -12.02 11.17 10.71
C TRP A 164 -11.91 12.10 11.91
N ASP A 165 -12.99 12.85 12.15
CA ASP A 165 -13.26 13.62 13.37
C ASP A 165 -14.76 13.56 13.63
N GLU A 166 -15.13 12.78 14.65
CA GLU A 166 -16.51 12.52 15.02
C GLU A 166 -16.79 13.00 16.43
N GLN A 167 -17.94 13.65 16.62
CA GLN A 167 -18.42 14.08 17.92
C GLN A 167 -19.85 13.63 18.15
N GLN A 168 -20.08 12.99 19.30
CA GLN A 168 -21.41 12.63 19.78
C GLN A 168 -21.68 13.30 21.12
N LYS A 169 -22.86 13.90 21.25
CA LYS A 169 -23.31 14.57 22.48
C LYS A 169 -24.72 14.10 22.81
N GLY A 170 -25.02 14.00 24.09
CA GLY A 170 -26.37 13.68 24.52
C GLY A 170 -26.57 13.83 26.02
N TYR A 171 -27.80 13.53 26.44
CA TYR A 171 -28.24 13.67 27.82
C TYR A 171 -28.27 12.30 28.52
N ARG A 172 -27.99 12.29 29.82
CA ARG A 172 -28.00 11.10 30.70
C ARG A 172 -29.00 11.29 31.83
N GLY A 173 -29.48 10.18 32.40
CA GLY A 173 -30.35 10.18 33.57
C GLY A 173 -31.67 10.93 33.34
N ILE A 174 -32.18 11.59 34.38
CA ILE A 174 -33.46 12.33 34.36
C ILE A 174 -33.53 13.42 33.28
N ALA A 175 -32.39 13.98 32.87
CA ALA A 175 -32.33 15.00 31.82
C ALA A 175 -32.72 14.44 30.43
N LYS A 176 -32.46 13.15 30.19
CA LYS A 176 -32.87 12.46 28.95
C LYS A 176 -34.40 12.34 28.86
N GLU A 177 -35.05 12.01 29.97
CA GLU A 177 -36.51 11.84 30.05
C GLU A 177 -37.26 13.18 29.89
N LEU A 178 -36.74 14.27 30.46
CA LEU A 178 -37.33 15.61 30.35
C LEU A 178 -37.32 16.16 28.92
N ILE A 179 -36.26 15.91 28.15
CA ILE A 179 -36.19 16.34 26.74
C ILE A 179 -37.10 15.50 25.85
N LYS A 180 -37.21 14.20 26.15
CA LYS A 180 -38.12 13.30 25.43
C LYS A 180 -39.59 13.66 25.65
N THR A 181 -39.97 14.06 26.86
CA THR A 181 -41.32 14.53 27.18
C THR A 181 -41.62 15.93 26.64
N GLY A 182 -40.65 16.85 26.66
CA GLY A 182 -40.80 18.20 26.10
C GLY A 182 -41.00 18.25 24.59
N LEU A 183 -40.35 17.37 23.81
CA LEU A 183 -40.59 17.28 22.35
C LEU A 183 -41.96 16.66 22.01
N CYS A 184 -42.49 15.79 22.87
CA CYS A 184 -43.80 15.20 22.67
C CYS A 184 -44.94 16.23 22.88
N CYS A 185 -44.68 17.32 23.60
CA CYS A 185 -45.67 18.36 23.90
C CYS A 185 -45.72 19.51 22.87
N ILE A 186 -45.00 19.43 21.74
CA ILE A 186 -45.00 20.48 20.70
C ILE A 186 -45.77 20.05 19.43
N ASN A 187 -46.15 18.77 19.30
CA ASN A 187 -47.07 18.27 18.26
C ASN A 187 -48.38 17.78 18.88
N MET A 188 -49.21 18.71 19.36
CA MET A 188 -50.62 18.43 19.65
C MET A 188 -51.47 19.70 19.48
#